data_AF-A0AAW5KDE8-F1
#
_entry.id   AF-A0AAW5KDE8-F1
#
_cell.length_a   1.000
_cell.length_b   1.000
_cell.length_c   1.000
_cell.angle_alpha   90.00
_cell.angle_beta   90.00
_cell.angle_gamma   90.00
#
_symmetry.space_group_name_H-M   'P 1'
#
loop_
_entity.id
_entity.type
_entity.pdbx_description
1 polymer ?
#
loop_
_entity_poly.entity_id
_entity_poly.type
_entity_poly.pdbx_seq_one_letter_code
_entity_poly.pdbx_strand_id
1 'polypeptide(L)'
;TPPLRAKMKSLARAGDVITPNATEAAMRLGMDFTRPVRFTPLSAKKWLRTLCAQGAGRAVITSAEMDGGRYNLLFDGETFFRLRGRYASGSYPGTGDIF
;
A
#
# COMPACT_ATOMS: atom_id res chain seq x y z
N THR A 1 13.69 13.08 1.07
CA THR A 1 14.06 13.88 2.27
C THR A 1 12.85 14.03 3.20
N PRO A 2 13.03 14.38 4.50
CA PRO A 2 11.91 14.58 5.43
C PRO A 2 10.82 15.57 4.94
N PRO A 3 11.16 16.72 4.31
CA PRO A 3 10.15 17.66 3.80
C PRO A 3 9.27 17.07 2.68
N LEU A 4 9.87 16.33 1.74
CA LEU A 4 9.13 15.68 0.65
C LEU A 4 8.09 14.68 1.20
N ARG A 5 8.49 13.87 2.19
CA ARG A 5 7.60 12.90 2.85
C ARG A 5 6.43 13.59 3.56
N ALA A 6 6.67 14.73 4.20
CA ALA A 6 5.60 15.50 4.84
C ALA A 6 4.58 16.02 3.81
N LYS A 7 5.04 16.50 2.65
CA LYS A 7 4.18 17.00 1.59
C LYS A 7 3.34 15.90 0.93
N MET A 8 3.93 14.72 0.69
CA MET A 8 3.20 13.53 0.22
C MET A 8 2.15 13.05 1.23
N LYS A 9 2.42 13.18 2.54
CA LYS A 9 1.42 12.89 3.57
C LYS A 9 0.21 13.81 3.46
N SER A 10 0.44 15.10 3.23
CA SER A 10 -0.61 16.11 3.04
C SER A 10 -1.44 15.89 1.79
N LEU A 11 -0.83 15.56 0.64
CA LEU A 11 -1.56 15.35 -0.61
C LEU A 11 -2.51 14.14 -0.53
N ALA A 12 -2.04 13.03 0.01
CA ALA A 12 -2.83 11.82 0.21
C ALA A 12 -3.98 11.97 1.23
N ARG A 13 -4.01 13.04 2.03
CA ARG A 13 -5.17 13.38 2.88
C ARG A 13 -6.33 13.97 2.07
N ALA A 14 -6.06 14.49 0.88
CA ALA A 14 -7.06 15.10 0.01
C ALA A 14 -7.58 14.13 -1.07
N GLY A 15 -6.99 12.93 -1.21
CA GLY A 15 -7.42 11.94 -2.19
C GLY A 15 -8.46 11.00 -1.61
N ASP A 16 -9.52 10.70 -2.38
CA ASP A 16 -10.55 9.70 -2.02
C ASP A 16 -10.05 8.25 -2.07
N VAL A 17 -8.86 8.03 -2.66
CA VAL A 17 -8.17 6.75 -2.77
C VAL A 17 -6.67 6.99 -2.75
N ILE A 18 -5.92 6.13 -2.08
CA ILE A 18 -4.45 6.09 -2.17
C ILE A 18 -3.97 4.69 -2.57
N THR A 19 -2.92 4.62 -3.39
CA THR A 19 -2.41 3.37 -3.99
C THR A 19 -0.93 3.07 -3.65
N PRO A 20 -0.48 3.21 -2.39
CA PRO A 20 0.92 2.98 -2.06
C PRO A 20 1.35 1.54 -2.40
N ASN A 21 2.57 1.36 -2.87
CA ASN A 21 3.18 0.02 -2.82
C ASN A 21 3.51 -0.39 -1.37
N ALA A 22 3.82 -1.66 -1.15
CA ALA A 22 4.15 -2.19 0.18
C ALA A 22 5.24 -1.38 0.93
N THR A 23 6.27 -0.92 0.21
CA THR A 23 7.37 -0.13 0.78
C THR A 23 6.90 1.28 1.16
N GLU A 24 6.15 1.95 0.30
CA GLU A 24 5.57 3.28 0.57
C GLU A 24 4.58 3.25 1.73
N ALA A 25 3.76 2.18 1.82
CA ALA A 25 2.85 1.95 2.93
C ALA A 25 3.64 1.84 4.26
N ALA A 26 4.72 1.06 4.27
CA ALA A 26 5.60 0.93 5.43
C ALA A 26 6.21 2.28 5.83
N MET A 27 6.78 3.02 4.88
CA MET A 27 7.33 4.37 5.13
C MET A 27 6.28 5.32 5.70
N ARG A 28 5.05 5.27 5.18
CA ARG A 28 3.96 6.15 5.61
C ARG A 28 3.50 5.85 7.03
N LEU A 29 3.41 4.56 7.37
CA LEU A 29 3.01 4.06 8.69
C LEU A 29 4.14 4.08 9.72
N GLY A 30 5.38 4.44 9.33
CA GLY A 30 6.53 4.45 10.23
C GLY A 30 7.03 3.04 10.59
N MET A 31 6.74 2.05 9.74
CA MET A 31 7.20 0.68 9.88
C MET A 31 8.59 0.51 9.23
N ASP A 32 9.30 -0.56 9.57
CA ASP A 32 10.54 -0.91 8.89
C ASP A 32 10.26 -1.19 7.39
N PHE A 33 10.97 -0.47 6.53
CA PHE A 33 10.90 -0.56 5.07
C PHE A 33 12.25 -0.93 4.44
N THR A 34 13.27 -1.25 5.27
CA THR A 34 14.60 -1.65 4.81
C THR A 34 14.63 -3.09 4.30
N ARG A 35 13.56 -3.85 4.56
CA ARG A 35 13.38 -5.23 4.14
C ARG A 35 12.01 -5.42 3.48
N PRO A 36 11.86 -6.41 2.58
CA PRO A 36 10.56 -6.76 2.02
C PRO A 36 9.55 -7.07 3.12
N VAL A 37 8.37 -6.45 3.02
CA VAL A 37 7.27 -6.67 3.96
C VAL A 37 6.51 -7.92 3.54
N ARG A 38 6.41 -8.90 4.44
CA ARG A 38 5.51 -10.06 4.30
C ARG A 38 4.24 -9.82 5.09
N PHE A 39 3.11 -9.84 4.41
CA PHE A 39 1.80 -9.62 5.01
C PHE A 39 1.19 -10.94 5.49
N THR A 40 0.46 -10.83 6.60
CA THR A 40 -0.61 -11.75 6.97
C THR A 40 -1.95 -11.06 6.69
N PRO A 41 -3.07 -11.79 6.57
CA PRO A 41 -4.38 -11.15 6.43
C PRO A 41 -4.68 -10.12 7.54
N LEU A 42 -4.23 -10.41 8.77
CA LEU A 42 -4.39 -9.50 9.90
C LEU A 42 -3.55 -8.23 9.75
N SER A 43 -2.26 -8.34 9.38
CA SER A 43 -1.41 -7.16 9.22
C SER A 43 -1.84 -6.31 8.03
N ALA A 44 -2.25 -6.95 6.92
CA ALA A 44 -2.81 -6.30 5.74
C ALA A 44 -4.03 -5.42 6.11
N LYS A 45 -5.02 -6.01 6.79
CA LYS A 45 -6.23 -5.29 7.22
C LYS A 45 -5.88 -4.15 8.19
N LYS A 46 -4.95 -4.37 9.12
CA LYS A 46 -4.51 -3.33 10.07
C LYS A 46 -3.86 -2.15 9.34
N TRP A 47 -2.97 -2.42 8.38
CA TRP A 47 -2.26 -1.38 7.63
C TRP A 47 -3.23 -0.55 6.79
N LEU A 48 -4.11 -1.20 6.02
CA LEU A 48 -5.11 -0.53 5.20
C LEU A 48 -6.06 0.36 6.01
N ARG A 49 -6.58 -0.14 7.15
CA ARG A 49 -7.43 0.68 8.03
C ARG A 49 -6.68 1.89 8.60
N THR A 50 -5.43 1.70 9.00
CA THR A 50 -4.60 2.80 9.51
C THR A 50 -4.32 3.82 8.42
N LEU A 51 -4.08 3.38 7.18
CA LEU A 51 -3.89 4.24 6.02
C LEU A 51 -5.16 5.06 5.70
N CYS A 52 -6.33 4.43 5.66
CA CYS A 52 -7.59 5.12 5.42
C CYS A 52 -7.90 6.14 6.53
N ALA A 53 -7.64 5.79 7.80
CA ALA A 53 -7.82 6.70 8.94
C ALA A 53 -6.91 7.94 8.88
N GLN A 54 -5.88 7.94 8.04
CA GLN A 54 -5.06 9.13 7.78
C GLN A 54 -5.67 10.09 6.75
N GLY A 55 -6.89 9.84 6.24
CA GLY A 55 -7.67 10.78 5.45
C GLY A 55 -8.13 10.29 4.08
N ALA A 56 -7.65 9.13 3.62
CA ALA A 56 -7.91 8.68 2.24
C ALA A 56 -9.28 8.05 2.02
N GLY A 57 -9.98 7.58 3.06
CA GLY A 57 -11.25 6.84 2.93
C GLY A 57 -11.10 5.43 2.36
N ARG A 58 -10.32 5.25 1.28
CA ARG A 58 -10.02 3.98 0.61
C ARG A 58 -8.52 3.84 0.34
N ALA A 59 -8.02 2.62 0.35
CA ALA A 59 -6.61 2.35 0.10
C ALA A 59 -6.38 1.02 -0.65
N VAL A 60 -5.35 1.03 -1.50
CA VAL A 60 -4.79 -0.16 -2.14
C VAL A 60 -3.32 -0.26 -1.80
N ILE A 61 -2.89 -1.35 -1.17
CA ILE A 61 -1.47 -1.68 -1.07
C ILE A 61 -1.11 -2.57 -2.25
N THR A 62 -0.32 -2.05 -3.19
CA THR A 62 0.14 -2.79 -4.37
C THR A 62 1.41 -3.59 -4.08
N SER A 63 1.69 -4.61 -4.90
CA SER A 63 2.92 -5.42 -4.81
C SER A 63 3.17 -6.07 -3.44
N ALA A 64 2.12 -6.40 -2.70
CA ALA A 64 2.24 -6.97 -1.36
C ALA A 64 2.55 -8.47 -1.40
N GLU A 65 3.59 -8.92 -0.69
CA GLU A 65 3.89 -10.35 -0.55
C GLU A 65 3.03 -10.97 0.56
N MET A 66 2.26 -12.01 0.22
CA MET A 66 1.40 -12.76 1.16
C MET A 66 1.20 -14.18 0.63
N ASP A 67 1.14 -15.20 1.49
CA ASP A 67 0.88 -16.60 1.12
C ASP A 67 1.73 -17.12 -0.07
N GLY A 68 3.01 -16.75 -0.12
CA GLY A 68 3.93 -17.14 -1.20
C GLY A 68 3.64 -16.52 -2.58
N GLY A 69 2.77 -15.51 -2.65
CA GLY A 69 2.46 -14.78 -3.88
C GLY A 69 2.48 -13.27 -3.69
N ARG A 70 2.27 -12.53 -4.79
CA ARG A 70 2.07 -11.08 -4.76
C ARG A 70 0.60 -10.73 -4.96
N TYR A 71 0.13 -9.77 -4.19
CA TYR A 71 -1.27 -9.38 -4.12
C TYR A 71 -1.40 -7.86 -4.17
N ASN A 72 -2.55 -7.40 -4.66
CA ASN A 72 -3.08 -6.07 -4.37
C ASN A 72 -4.08 -6.23 -3.21
N LEU A 73 -3.86 -5.50 -2.13
CA LEU A 73 -4.67 -5.57 -0.91
C LEU A 73 -5.53 -4.31 -0.85
N LEU A 74 -6.84 -4.46 -0.76
CA LEU A 74 -7.81 -3.36 -0.84
C LEU A 74 -8.60 -3.18 0.44
N PHE A 75 -8.93 -1.94 0.76
CA PHE A 75 -9.97 -1.60 1.72
C PHE A 75 -10.75 -0.37 1.22
N ASP A 76 -12.07 -0.51 1.08
CA ASP A 76 -12.96 0.54 0.54
C ASP A 76 -13.64 1.38 1.63
N GLY A 77 -13.29 1.16 2.90
CA GLY A 77 -13.92 1.77 4.07
C GLY A 77 -14.76 0.77 4.87
N GLU A 78 -15.20 -0.32 4.26
CA GLU A 78 -16.09 -1.32 4.85
C GLU A 78 -15.53 -2.74 4.71
N THR A 79 -15.16 -3.11 3.49
CA THR A 79 -14.78 -4.47 3.11
C THR A 79 -13.30 -4.56 2.73
N PHE A 80 -12.67 -5.66 3.14
CA PHE A 80 -11.29 -5.98 2.76
C PHE A 80 -11.29 -6.97 1.60
N PHE A 81 -10.49 -6.67 0.57
CA PHE A 81 -10.30 -7.55 -0.58
C PHE A 81 -8.82 -7.87 -0.79
N ARG A 82 -8.54 -9.04 -1.36
CA ARG A 82 -7.21 -9.40 -1.84
C ARG A 82 -7.30 -9.93 -3.28
N LEU A 83 -6.48 -9.39 -4.16
CA LEU A 83 -6.41 -9.81 -5.55
C LEU A 83 -5.00 -10.33 -5.83
N ARG A 84 -4.89 -11.61 -6.18
CA ARG A 84 -3.59 -12.20 -6.54
C ARG A 84 -3.16 -11.64 -7.88
N GLY A 85 -2.01 -10.98 -7.91
CA GLY A 85 -1.44 -10.47 -9.16
C GLY A 85 -0.66 -11.57 -9.89
N ARG A 86 -0.75 -11.54 -11.23
CA ARG A 86 0.16 -12.29 -12.10
C ARG A 86 1.23 -11.32 -12.57
N TYR A 87 2.44 -11.50 -12.09
CA TYR A 87 3.58 -10.63 -12.41
C TYR A 87 4.45 -11.33 -13.45
N ALA A 88 4.77 -10.62 -14.53
CA ALA A 88 5.80 -11.05 -15.46
C ALA A 88 7.17 -11.02 -14.77
N SER A 89 8.09 -11.87 -15.23
CA SER A 89 9.49 -11.81 -14.80
C SER A 89 10.14 -10.51 -15.29
N GLY A 90 11.00 -9.91 -14.46
CA GLY A 90 11.70 -8.66 -14.75
C GLY A 90 11.33 -7.51 -13.82
N SER A 91 12.01 -6.37 -14.00
CA SER A 91 11.73 -5.12 -13.30
C SER A 91 11.16 -4.12 -14.30
N TYR A 92 9.96 -3.63 -14.03
CA TYR A 92 9.24 -2.70 -14.88
C TYR A 92 8.96 -1.42 -14.08
N PRO A 93 9.85 -0.41 -14.17
CA PRO A 93 9.62 0.89 -13.56
C PRO A 93 8.32 1.53 -14.09
N GLY A 94 7.59 2.23 -13.23
CA GLY A 94 6.34 2.91 -13.59
C GLY A 94 5.08 2.03 -13.59
N THR A 95 5.18 0.74 -13.20
CA THR A 95 3.98 -0.12 -13.06
C THR A 95 2.97 0.40 -12.03
N GLY A 96 3.42 1.16 -11.04
CA GLY A 96 2.54 1.85 -10.10
C GLY A 96 1.79 3.04 -10.69
N ASP A 97 2.32 3.68 -11.74
CA ASP A 97 1.66 4.81 -12.42
C ASP A 97 0.57 4.33 -13.40
N ILE A 98 0.72 3.10 -13.92
CA ILE A 98 -0.28 2.44 -14.78
C ILE A 98 -1.45 1.89 -13.96
N PHE A 99 -1.17 1.45 -12.72
CA PHE A 99 -2.15 0.85 -11.82
C PHE A 99 -3.17 1.88 -11.32
#